data_AF-A0A180EQS6-F1
#
_entry.id   AF-A0A180EQS6-F1
#
_cell.length_a   1.000
_cell.length_b   1.000
_cell.length_c   1.000
_cell.angle_alpha   90.00
_cell.angle_beta   90.00
_cell.angle_gamma   90.00
#
_symmetry.space_group_name_H-M   'P 1'
#
loop_
_entity.id
_entity.type
_entity.pdbx_description
1 polymer ?
#
loop_
_entity_poly.entity_id
_entity_poly.type
_entity_poly.pdbx_seq_one_letter_code
_entity_poly.pdbx_strand_id
1 'polypeptide(L)'
;MRFFLFGLFGALVLVSSCSRQNNKVVNNNNAARPAAVRPSVDPTPPATTPPRFDAPPAQAERVKMERDSIIGAPAHSIPEPVDAADQLREIMASDRQPRREAAPQTNATPDREAQRRAIIEQQQKMLRSKDLAKMIDDDQLIFSITKTPCRGKCEEYRLDVFENGILRLDGRENTKLRGTFYTEPMGFKFARLVEGFEELMAMQPQEFYPNADDGPADATTTVLTYFDDKGKEREITVWYGEPIQFKDLMEEVQIMLDEERWEK
;
A
#
# COMPACT_ATOMS: atom_id res chain seq x y z
N MET A 1 -12.88 0.32 -55.19
CA MET A 1 -11.86 -0.26 -54.29
C MET A 1 -12.52 -0.61 -52.95
N ARG A 2 -13.30 -1.69 -52.89
CA ARG A 2 -14.15 -2.08 -51.74
C ARG A 2 -14.21 -3.61 -51.54
N PHE A 3 -13.07 -4.29 -51.60
CA PHE A 3 -13.01 -5.75 -51.35
C PHE A 3 -11.64 -6.13 -50.77
N PHE A 4 -11.39 -5.83 -49.50
CA PHE A 4 -10.17 -6.30 -48.80
C PHE A 4 -10.35 -6.36 -47.26
N LEU A 5 -11.56 -6.69 -46.77
CA LEU A 5 -11.89 -6.56 -45.34
C LEU A 5 -12.68 -7.74 -44.73
N PHE A 6 -12.48 -8.97 -45.22
CA PHE A 6 -13.14 -10.17 -44.65
C PHE A 6 -12.21 -11.38 -44.42
N GLY A 7 -10.89 -11.19 -44.46
CA GLY A 7 -9.91 -12.28 -44.43
C GLY A 7 -9.08 -12.41 -43.15
N LEU A 8 -9.56 -11.97 -41.99
CA LEU A 8 -8.78 -12.06 -40.74
C LEU A 8 -9.65 -12.22 -39.48
N PHE A 9 -10.65 -13.11 -39.53
CA PHE A 9 -11.52 -13.40 -38.37
C PHE A 9 -11.71 -14.90 -38.10
N GLY A 10 -10.82 -15.75 -38.62
CA GLY A 10 -10.98 -17.21 -38.53
C GLY A 10 -9.67 -17.97 -38.29
N ALA A 11 -8.96 -17.70 -37.19
CA ALA A 11 -7.84 -18.54 -36.74
C ALA A 11 -7.39 -18.26 -35.28
N LEU A 12 -8.31 -18.11 -34.31
CA LEU A 12 -7.91 -18.02 -32.89
C LEU A 12 -8.94 -18.61 -31.91
N VAL A 13 -9.45 -19.79 -32.26
CA VAL A 13 -10.11 -20.70 -31.33
C VAL A 13 -9.23 -21.96 -31.31
N LEU A 14 -8.50 -22.18 -30.21
CA LEU A 14 -8.00 -23.48 -29.69
C LEU A 14 -6.70 -23.32 -28.87
N VAL A 15 -6.77 -22.70 -27.69
CA VAL A 15 -5.93 -23.13 -26.53
C VAL A 15 -6.71 -22.88 -25.23
N SER A 16 -7.84 -23.57 -25.07
CA SER A 16 -8.41 -23.81 -23.75
C SER A 16 -8.04 -25.24 -23.38
N SER A 17 -6.98 -25.40 -22.59
CA SER A 17 -6.59 -26.70 -22.05
C SER A 17 -6.25 -26.54 -20.58
N CYS A 18 -7.18 -27.11 -19.81
CA CYS A 18 -7.21 -27.35 -18.38
C CYS A 18 -5.86 -27.74 -17.77
N SER A 19 -5.42 -27.00 -16.74
CA SER A 19 -4.58 -27.56 -15.67
C SER A 19 -5.38 -27.60 -14.38
N ARG A 20 -6.07 -28.71 -14.18
CA ARG A 20 -6.76 -29.09 -12.95
C ARG A 20 -5.75 -29.90 -12.11
N GLN A 21 -4.97 -29.25 -11.26
CA GLN A 21 -4.08 -29.96 -10.34
C GLN A 21 -4.82 -30.31 -9.04
N ASN A 22 -4.88 -31.62 -8.78
CA ASN A 22 -5.43 -32.23 -7.57
C ASN A 22 -4.57 -31.90 -6.36
N ASN A 23 -5.18 -31.30 -5.33
CA ASN A 23 -4.65 -31.25 -3.98
C ASN A 23 -4.46 -32.67 -3.43
N LYS A 24 -3.20 -33.10 -3.29
CA LYS A 24 -2.86 -34.22 -2.42
C LYS A 24 -2.84 -33.71 -0.97
N VAL A 25 -3.82 -34.16 -0.20
CA VAL A 25 -3.82 -34.11 1.26
C VAL A 25 -2.62 -34.92 1.75
N VAL A 26 -1.57 -34.23 2.23
CA VAL A 26 -0.48 -34.84 2.98
C VAL A 26 -0.87 -34.81 4.45
N ASN A 27 -1.34 -35.95 4.93
CA ASN A 27 -1.58 -36.23 6.34
C ASN A 27 -0.22 -36.58 6.98
N ASN A 28 0.40 -35.64 7.71
CA ASN A 28 1.70 -35.87 8.34
C ASN A 28 1.52 -36.17 9.84
N ASN A 29 1.22 -37.44 10.14
CA ASN A 29 1.43 -38.03 11.45
C ASN A 29 2.91 -38.44 11.57
N ASN A 30 3.70 -37.70 12.33
CA ASN A 30 4.98 -38.15 12.86
C ASN A 30 5.13 -37.57 14.27
N ALA A 31 4.77 -38.33 15.31
CA ALA A 31 5.60 -39.34 15.94
C ALA A 31 6.82 -38.71 16.64
N ALA A 32 6.74 -38.74 17.97
CA ALA A 32 7.73 -38.26 18.92
C ALA A 32 9.15 -38.74 18.60
N ARG A 33 10.09 -37.80 18.56
CA ARG A 33 11.54 -38.07 18.59
C ARG A 33 12.07 -37.76 19.99
N PRO A 34 12.86 -38.66 20.61
CA PRO A 34 13.44 -38.43 21.93
C PRO A 34 14.53 -37.34 21.89
N ALA A 35 14.60 -36.59 22.98
CA ALA A 35 15.54 -35.51 23.21
C ALA A 35 16.99 -36.00 23.17
N ALA A 36 17.77 -35.47 22.22
CA ALA A 36 19.21 -35.61 22.20
C ALA A 36 19.84 -34.49 23.03
N VAL A 37 20.44 -34.87 24.16
CA VAL A 37 21.30 -34.05 25.01
C VAL A 37 22.51 -33.59 24.19
N ARG A 38 22.75 -32.27 24.11
CA ARG A 38 23.99 -31.70 23.59
C ARG A 38 24.88 -31.23 24.74
N PRO A 39 26.21 -31.45 24.70
CA PRO A 39 27.14 -30.93 25.68
C PRO A 39 27.39 -29.43 25.48
N SER A 40 27.38 -28.66 26.58
CA SER A 40 27.86 -27.28 26.63
C SER A 40 29.34 -27.21 26.32
N VAL A 41 29.70 -26.43 25.32
CA VAL A 41 31.06 -25.94 25.12
C VAL A 41 30.95 -24.43 25.03
N ASP A 42 31.43 -23.75 26.08
CA ASP A 42 31.69 -22.32 26.10
C ASP A 42 32.97 -22.04 25.30
N PRO A 43 32.93 -21.09 24.35
CA PRO A 43 34.12 -20.36 23.96
C PRO A 43 33.99 -18.90 24.41
N THR A 44 34.82 -18.52 25.38
CA THR A 44 35.10 -17.12 25.73
C THR A 44 35.67 -16.38 24.51
N PRO A 45 35.03 -15.32 23.99
CA PRO A 45 35.62 -14.51 22.94
C PRO A 45 36.65 -13.52 23.50
N PRO A 46 37.75 -13.24 22.78
CA PRO A 46 38.73 -12.23 23.16
C PRO A 46 38.17 -10.80 22.97
N ALA A 47 38.49 -9.93 23.93
CA ALA A 47 38.13 -8.53 23.92
C ALA A 47 38.71 -7.81 22.70
N THR A 48 37.84 -7.42 21.76
CA THR A 48 38.19 -6.59 20.61
C THR A 48 37.95 -5.13 20.96
N THR A 49 39.02 -4.34 20.97
CA THR A 49 38.98 -2.89 21.19
C THR A 49 38.39 -2.20 19.95
N PRO A 50 37.38 -1.33 20.07
CA PRO A 50 36.82 -0.66 18.91
C PRO A 50 37.78 0.40 18.34
N PRO A 51 37.84 0.57 17.01
CA PRO A 51 38.61 1.63 16.39
C PRO A 51 37.99 3.01 16.67
N ARG A 52 38.86 3.96 16.98
CA ARG A 52 38.55 5.37 17.22
C ARG A 52 38.30 6.05 15.87
N PHE A 53 37.06 6.49 15.63
CA PHE A 53 36.72 7.31 14.47
C PHE A 53 37.03 8.78 14.77
N ASP A 54 38.02 9.32 14.06
CA ASP A 54 38.29 10.75 14.04
C ASP A 54 37.23 11.46 13.18
N ALA A 55 36.66 12.53 13.73
CA ALA A 55 35.59 13.30 13.11
C ALA A 55 36.06 14.03 11.83
N PRO A 56 35.26 14.04 10.75
CA PRO A 56 35.56 14.81 9.56
C PRO A 56 35.32 16.32 9.77
N PRO A 57 36.14 17.19 9.17
CA PRO A 57 36.00 18.64 9.28
C PRO A 57 34.77 19.16 8.52
N ALA A 58 34.01 20.01 9.20
CA ALA A 58 32.87 20.72 8.66
C ALA A 58 33.31 21.83 7.69
N GLN A 59 32.99 21.69 6.40
CA GLN A 59 32.87 22.82 5.47
C GLN A 59 31.71 22.56 4.51
N ALA A 60 30.57 23.22 4.78
CA ALA A 60 29.44 23.30 3.88
C ALA A 60 29.52 24.64 3.12
N GLU A 61 29.89 24.54 1.84
CA GLU A 61 29.85 25.65 0.88
C GLU A 61 28.40 25.85 0.43
N ARG A 62 27.83 27.02 0.76
CA ARG A 62 26.46 27.39 0.37
C ARG A 62 26.43 27.75 -1.12
N VAL A 63 25.92 26.85 -1.95
CA VAL A 63 25.56 27.18 -3.34
C VAL A 63 24.22 27.93 -3.34
N LYS A 64 24.25 29.18 -3.82
CA LYS A 64 23.08 29.99 -4.14
C LYS A 64 22.47 29.46 -5.45
N MET A 65 21.31 28.83 -5.39
CA MET A 65 20.51 28.54 -6.59
C MET A 65 19.64 29.75 -6.93
N GLU A 66 19.93 30.36 -8.09
CA GLU A 66 19.09 31.35 -8.77
C GLU A 66 17.87 30.64 -9.35
N ARG A 67 16.69 31.18 -9.05
CA ARG A 67 15.39 30.60 -9.41
C ARG A 67 14.89 31.30 -10.68
N ASP A 68 15.20 30.73 -11.84
CA ASP A 68 14.65 31.20 -13.12
C ASP A 68 13.18 30.79 -13.24
N SER A 69 12.31 31.80 -13.16
CA SER A 69 10.87 31.70 -13.44
C SER A 69 10.64 31.62 -14.95
N ILE A 70 10.25 30.44 -15.45
CA ILE A 70 9.68 30.29 -16.80
C ILE A 70 8.19 30.04 -16.65
N ILE A 71 7.41 31.12 -16.81
CA ILE A 71 5.95 31.12 -16.92
C ILE A 71 5.61 30.98 -18.40
N GLY A 72 4.79 29.99 -18.75
CA GLY A 72 4.26 29.82 -20.10
C GLY A 72 3.11 28.82 -20.14
N ALA A 73 1.99 29.12 -19.49
CA ALA A 73 0.77 28.34 -19.64
C ALA A 73 -0.01 28.79 -20.90
N PRO A 74 -0.35 27.88 -21.83
CA PRO A 74 -1.15 28.22 -23.00
C PRO A 74 -2.60 28.50 -22.63
N ALA A 75 -3.16 29.56 -23.22
CA ALA A 75 -4.56 29.95 -23.06
C ALA A 75 -5.49 28.91 -23.72
N HIS A 76 -6.20 28.12 -22.91
CA HIS A 76 -7.33 27.33 -23.39
C HIS A 76 -8.59 28.20 -23.43
N SER A 77 -9.15 28.34 -24.62
CA SER A 77 -10.43 28.98 -24.90
C SER A 77 -11.57 28.22 -24.22
N ILE A 78 -12.26 28.91 -23.31
CA ILE A 78 -13.48 28.44 -22.64
C ILE A 78 -14.63 28.42 -23.67
N PRO A 79 -15.30 27.29 -23.90
CA PRO A 79 -16.46 27.23 -24.78
C PRO A 79 -17.63 28.04 -24.21
N GLU A 80 -18.34 28.75 -25.08
CA GLU A 80 -19.46 29.60 -24.72
C GLU A 80 -20.61 28.81 -24.06
N PRO A 81 -21.27 29.39 -23.03
CA PRO A 81 -22.37 28.76 -22.32
C PRO A 81 -23.64 28.73 -23.18
N VAL A 82 -24.05 27.54 -23.60
CA VAL A 82 -25.32 27.31 -24.30
C VAL A 82 -26.42 27.01 -23.28
N ASP A 83 -27.44 27.87 -23.21
CA ASP A 83 -28.83 27.66 -22.75
C ASP A 83 -29.13 26.86 -21.47
N ALA A 84 -28.31 26.99 -20.42
CA ALA A 84 -28.63 26.44 -19.09
C ALA A 84 -29.79 27.18 -18.37
N ALA A 85 -30.16 28.39 -18.80
CA ALA A 85 -31.19 29.19 -18.14
C ALA A 85 -32.62 28.70 -18.39
N ASP A 86 -32.89 28.10 -19.55
CA ASP A 86 -34.24 27.67 -19.92
C ASP A 86 -34.62 26.32 -19.30
N GLN A 87 -33.65 25.41 -19.11
CA GLN A 87 -33.91 24.13 -18.42
C GLN A 87 -34.23 24.33 -16.93
N LEU A 88 -33.68 25.38 -16.29
CA LEU A 88 -33.92 25.65 -14.88
C LEU A 88 -35.35 26.13 -14.61
N ARG A 89 -35.99 26.81 -15.56
CA ARG A 89 -37.37 27.30 -15.41
C ARG A 89 -38.41 26.19 -15.45
N GLU A 90 -38.16 25.13 -16.21
CA GLU A 90 -39.10 24.00 -16.35
C GLU A 90 -39.12 23.12 -15.09
N ILE A 91 -37.96 22.92 -14.45
CA ILE A 91 -37.86 22.19 -13.18
C ILE A 91 -38.60 22.93 -12.05
N MET A 92 -38.53 24.27 -12.02
CA MET A 92 -39.21 25.06 -10.97
C MET A 92 -40.74 25.13 -11.11
N ALA A 93 -41.30 24.80 -12.27
CA ALA A 93 -42.74 24.86 -12.52
C ALA A 93 -43.48 23.57 -12.09
N SER A 94 -42.79 22.43 -12.03
CA SER A 94 -43.41 21.12 -11.74
C SER A 94 -43.66 20.85 -10.25
N ASP A 95 -43.10 21.64 -9.33
CA ASP A 95 -43.12 21.36 -7.89
C ASP A 95 -44.28 22.03 -7.11
N ARG A 96 -45.22 22.67 -7.81
CA ARG A 96 -46.43 23.27 -7.21
C ARG A 96 -47.59 22.28 -7.04
N GLN A 97 -47.34 21.10 -6.48
CA GLN A 97 -48.43 20.29 -5.95
C GLN A 97 -48.74 20.73 -4.50
N PRO A 98 -50.02 20.98 -4.15
CA PRO A 98 -50.42 21.32 -2.79
C PRO A 98 -50.17 20.13 -1.87
N ARG A 99 -49.02 20.15 -1.21
CA ARG A 99 -48.62 19.20 -0.17
C ARG A 99 -49.62 19.33 0.97
N ARG A 100 -50.56 18.38 1.07
CA ARG A 100 -51.41 18.20 2.26
C ARG A 100 -50.50 18.15 3.49
N GLU A 101 -50.54 19.20 4.29
CA GLU A 101 -49.88 19.29 5.60
C GLU A 101 -50.49 18.25 6.54
N ALA A 102 -49.90 17.06 6.56
CA ALA A 102 -50.03 16.17 7.70
C ALA A 102 -49.25 16.79 8.86
N ALA A 103 -49.96 17.15 9.92
CA ALA A 103 -49.40 17.79 11.12
C ALA A 103 -48.16 17.04 11.63
N PRO A 104 -47.05 17.75 11.91
CA PRO A 104 -45.81 17.12 12.36
C PRO A 104 -45.97 16.63 13.80
N GLN A 105 -45.87 15.31 14.00
CA GLN A 105 -45.78 14.73 15.34
C GLN A 105 -44.39 15.01 15.91
N THR A 106 -44.24 16.18 16.54
CA THR A 106 -43.03 16.64 17.23
C THR A 106 -42.95 16.02 18.63
N ASN A 107 -42.47 14.78 18.72
CA ASN A 107 -41.98 14.18 19.97
C ASN A 107 -40.73 13.32 19.71
N ALA A 108 -39.85 13.77 18.81
CA ALA A 108 -38.52 13.18 18.66
C ALA A 108 -37.63 13.76 19.75
N THR A 109 -37.37 12.98 20.80
CA THR A 109 -36.36 13.31 21.81
C THR A 109 -34.99 13.44 21.12
N PRO A 110 -34.17 14.45 21.48
CA PRO A 110 -32.85 14.70 20.88
C PRO A 110 -31.95 13.46 20.78
N ASP A 111 -32.07 12.55 21.75
CA ASP A 111 -31.28 11.31 21.83
C ASP A 111 -31.55 10.34 20.67
N ARG A 112 -32.77 10.30 20.12
CA ARG A 112 -33.12 9.38 19.02
C ARG A 112 -32.50 9.79 17.69
N GLU A 113 -32.34 11.08 17.45
CA GLU A 113 -31.72 11.57 16.22
C GLU A 113 -30.21 11.35 16.23
N ALA A 114 -29.55 11.62 17.36
CA ALA A 114 -28.13 11.31 17.55
C ALA A 114 -27.84 9.82 17.35
N GLN A 115 -28.67 8.94 17.94
CA GLN A 115 -28.51 7.49 17.78
C GLN A 115 -28.71 7.03 16.33
N ARG A 116 -29.69 7.59 15.59
CA ARG A 116 -29.88 7.28 14.16
C ARG A 116 -28.68 7.71 13.32
N ARG A 117 -28.12 8.90 13.57
CA ARG A 117 -26.92 9.39 12.87
C ARG A 117 -25.73 8.47 13.10
N ALA A 118 -25.50 8.04 14.35
CA ALA A 118 -24.42 7.11 14.68
C ALA A 118 -24.55 5.75 13.98
N ILE A 119 -25.78 5.20 13.87
CA ILE A 119 -26.04 3.94 13.17
C ILE A 119 -25.75 4.06 11.67
N ILE A 120 -26.21 5.15 11.04
CA ILE A 120 -25.98 5.39 9.61
C ILE A 120 -24.47 5.53 9.34
N GLU A 121 -23.76 6.27 10.18
CA GLU A 121 -22.31 6.44 10.05
C GLU A 121 -21.56 5.10 10.19
N GLN A 122 -21.94 4.25 11.15
CA GLN A 122 -21.34 2.92 11.30
C GLN A 122 -21.62 2.02 10.08
N GLN A 123 -22.84 2.06 9.54
CA GLN A 123 -23.19 1.29 8.34
C GLN A 123 -22.41 1.76 7.11
N GLN A 124 -22.26 3.07 6.93
CA GLN A 124 -21.45 3.64 5.84
C GLN A 124 -19.98 3.24 5.95
N LYS A 125 -19.39 3.25 7.16
CA LYS A 125 -18.01 2.78 7.39
C LYS A 125 -17.82 1.31 7.02
N MET A 126 -18.75 0.44 7.41
CA MET A 126 -18.66 -1.00 7.07
C MET A 126 -18.83 -1.28 5.57
N LEU A 127 -19.68 -0.52 4.89
CA LEU A 127 -19.84 -0.66 3.43
C LEU A 127 -18.55 -0.24 2.72
N ARG A 128 -17.94 0.86 3.14
CA ARG A 128 -16.69 1.36 2.57
C ARG A 128 -15.53 0.36 2.71
N SER A 129 -15.32 -0.21 3.90
CA SER A 129 -14.23 -1.17 4.08
C SER A 129 -14.41 -2.46 3.28
N LYS A 130 -15.66 -2.93 3.12
CA LYS A 130 -15.97 -4.08 2.27
C LYS A 130 -15.71 -3.80 0.79
N ASP A 131 -16.04 -2.60 0.32
CA ASP A 131 -15.80 -2.19 -1.06
C ASP A 131 -14.29 -2.07 -1.34
N LEU A 132 -13.51 -1.50 -0.41
CA LEU A 132 -12.04 -1.42 -0.51
C LEU A 132 -11.39 -2.81 -0.60
N ALA A 133 -11.80 -3.73 0.27
CA ALA A 133 -11.27 -5.11 0.24
C ALA A 133 -11.55 -5.81 -1.10
N LYS A 134 -12.73 -5.58 -1.68
CA LYS A 134 -13.08 -6.14 -2.99
C LYS A 134 -12.27 -5.52 -4.12
N MET A 135 -12.00 -4.21 -4.07
CA MET A 135 -11.19 -3.53 -5.09
C MET A 135 -9.74 -4.05 -5.13
N ILE A 136 -9.22 -4.53 -3.99
CA ILE A 136 -7.88 -5.13 -3.91
C ILE A 136 -7.81 -6.49 -4.62
N ASP A 137 -8.84 -7.33 -4.48
CA ASP A 137 -8.83 -8.68 -5.07
C ASP A 137 -8.72 -8.66 -6.61
N ASP A 138 -9.14 -7.55 -7.22
CA ASP A 138 -9.14 -7.34 -8.67
C ASP A 138 -7.90 -6.56 -9.17
N ASP A 139 -7.03 -6.08 -8.28
CA ASP A 139 -5.99 -5.11 -8.62
C ASP A 139 -4.56 -5.64 -8.48
N GLN A 140 -3.62 -4.98 -9.18
CA GLN A 140 -2.22 -5.39 -9.24
C GLN A 140 -1.42 -4.83 -8.06
N LEU A 141 -0.62 -5.71 -7.44
CA LEU A 141 0.34 -5.33 -6.40
C LEU A 141 1.54 -4.62 -7.04
N ILE A 142 1.84 -3.39 -6.59
CA ILE A 142 3.08 -2.70 -6.96
C ILE A 142 4.24 -3.32 -6.17
N PHE A 143 4.15 -3.25 -4.84
CA PHE A 143 5.13 -3.85 -3.94
C PHE A 143 4.52 -4.16 -2.56
N SER A 144 5.24 -4.98 -1.79
CA SER A 144 4.90 -5.39 -0.43
C SER A 144 6.12 -5.22 0.48
N ILE A 145 5.93 -4.61 1.64
CA ILE A 145 6.97 -4.48 2.67
C ILE A 145 6.57 -5.30 3.89
N THR A 146 7.41 -6.25 4.28
CA THR A 146 7.23 -7.07 5.48
C THR A 146 8.34 -6.78 6.48
N LYS A 147 7.97 -6.38 7.71
CA LYS A 147 8.89 -6.36 8.86
C LYS A 147 8.76 -7.64 9.65
N THR A 148 9.85 -8.40 9.74
CA THR A 148 9.89 -9.67 10.46
C THR A 148 9.96 -9.45 11.97
N PRO A 149 9.45 -10.41 12.77
CA PRO A 149 9.57 -10.34 14.21
C PRO A 149 11.05 -10.38 14.65
N CYS A 150 11.33 -9.79 15.81
CA CYS A 150 12.62 -9.85 16.49
C CYS A 150 12.39 -10.26 17.95
N ARG A 151 13.44 -10.63 18.70
CA ARG A 151 13.30 -10.99 20.14
C ARG A 151 12.89 -9.83 21.06
N GLY A 152 12.91 -8.59 20.55
CA GLY A 152 12.58 -7.38 21.28
C GLY A 152 11.16 -6.86 21.03
N LYS A 153 11.00 -5.53 21.08
CA LYS A 153 9.73 -4.84 20.81
C LYS A 153 9.67 -4.31 19.37
N CYS A 154 10.22 -5.06 18.41
CA CYS A 154 10.13 -4.65 17.01
C CYS A 154 8.71 -4.85 16.51
N GLU A 155 8.23 -3.88 15.73
CA GLU A 155 6.95 -3.97 15.04
C GLU A 155 7.00 -5.07 13.98
N GLU A 156 5.98 -5.91 13.94
CA GLU A 156 5.80 -6.94 12.93
C GLU A 156 4.56 -6.59 12.09
N TYR A 157 4.75 -6.37 10.79
CA TYR A 157 3.65 -6.10 9.88
C TYR A 157 3.99 -6.49 8.44
N ARG A 158 2.95 -6.58 7.62
CA ARG A 158 3.04 -6.57 6.16
C ARG A 158 2.21 -5.41 5.63
N LEU A 159 2.79 -4.61 4.74
CA LEU A 159 2.11 -3.53 4.03
C LEU A 159 2.15 -3.82 2.54
N ASP A 160 0.99 -3.98 1.93
CA ASP A 160 0.83 -4.16 0.49
C ASP A 160 0.34 -2.85 -0.15
N VAL A 161 0.93 -2.47 -1.28
CA VAL A 161 0.62 -1.26 -2.04
C VAL A 161 0.09 -1.66 -3.43
N PHE A 162 -1.13 -1.24 -3.76
CA PHE A 162 -1.82 -1.61 -5.00
C PHE A 162 -1.88 -0.44 -6.00
N GLU A 163 -2.01 -0.75 -7.29
CA GLU A 163 -2.03 0.24 -8.39
C GLU A 163 -3.20 1.23 -8.30
N ASN A 164 -4.33 0.81 -7.73
CA ASN A 164 -5.53 1.61 -7.51
C ASN A 164 -5.38 2.65 -6.38
N GLY A 165 -4.22 2.72 -5.73
CA GLY A 165 -3.96 3.67 -4.64
C GLY A 165 -4.32 3.14 -3.25
N ILE A 166 -4.87 1.94 -3.13
CA ILE A 166 -5.22 1.35 -1.83
C ILE A 166 -3.97 0.73 -1.20
N LEU A 167 -3.82 0.90 0.12
CA LEU A 167 -2.84 0.17 0.92
C LEU A 167 -3.56 -0.82 1.84
N ARG A 168 -3.01 -2.03 1.97
CA ARG A 168 -3.43 -3.03 2.94
C ARG A 168 -2.34 -3.26 3.98
N LEU A 169 -2.66 -3.08 5.24
CA LEU A 169 -1.77 -3.34 6.37
C LEU A 169 -2.25 -4.56 7.14
N ASP A 170 -1.42 -5.59 7.22
CA ASP A 170 -1.59 -6.73 8.13
C ASP A 170 -0.62 -6.58 9.31
N GLY A 171 -1.04 -5.89 10.36
CA GLY A 171 -0.24 -5.68 11.56
C GLY A 171 -0.37 -6.80 12.58
N ARG A 172 0.75 -7.20 13.19
CA ARG A 172 0.85 -8.31 14.16
C ARG A 172 1.38 -7.84 15.51
N GLU A 173 2.57 -8.27 15.92
CA GLU A 173 3.14 -7.93 17.23
C GLU A 173 3.72 -6.53 17.27
N ASN A 174 3.64 -5.88 18.44
CA ASN A 174 4.21 -4.56 18.76
C ASN A 174 3.81 -3.38 17.86
N THR A 175 2.94 -3.56 16.86
CA THR A 175 2.36 -2.46 16.08
C THR A 175 1.17 -1.84 16.81
N LYS A 176 0.89 -0.55 16.53
CA LYS A 176 -0.32 0.16 16.99
C LYS A 176 -1.60 -0.37 16.34
N LEU A 177 -1.50 -0.86 15.11
CA LEU A 177 -2.61 -1.31 14.26
C LEU A 177 -2.58 -2.83 14.13
N ARG A 178 -3.21 -3.54 15.06
CA ARG A 178 -3.25 -5.02 15.05
C ARG A 178 -4.44 -5.58 14.27
N GLY A 179 -4.15 -6.43 13.29
CA GLY A 179 -5.11 -7.00 12.34
C GLY A 179 -4.93 -6.45 10.93
N THR A 180 -5.89 -6.74 10.06
CA THR A 180 -5.94 -6.24 8.68
C THR A 180 -6.63 -4.88 8.66
N PHE A 181 -6.01 -3.90 8.01
CA PHE A 181 -6.54 -2.56 7.78
C PHE A 181 -6.32 -2.13 6.34
N TYR A 182 -7.13 -1.19 5.90
CA TYR A 182 -7.11 -0.60 4.58
C TYR A 182 -7.08 0.91 4.69
N THR A 183 -6.39 1.56 3.77
CA THR A 183 -6.47 3.01 3.61
C THR A 183 -6.27 3.40 2.16
N GLU A 184 -6.80 4.56 1.81
CA GLU A 184 -6.63 5.21 0.51
C GLU A 184 -6.05 6.60 0.81
N PRO A 185 -4.71 6.74 0.82
CA PRO A 185 -4.07 7.99 1.14
C PRO A 185 -4.37 9.03 0.07
N MET A 186 -4.13 10.30 0.41
CA MET A 186 -4.23 11.37 -0.59
C MET A 186 -3.27 11.11 -1.76
N GLY A 187 -3.71 11.39 -2.98
CA GLY A 187 -2.96 11.04 -4.20
C GLY A 187 -1.50 11.52 -4.24
N PHE A 188 -1.18 12.68 -3.64
CA PHE A 188 0.20 13.15 -3.57
C PHE A 188 1.09 12.33 -2.61
N LYS A 189 0.52 11.80 -1.52
CA LYS A 189 1.24 10.92 -0.58
C LYS A 189 1.49 9.56 -1.24
N PHE A 190 0.47 9.03 -1.93
CA PHE A 190 0.62 7.81 -2.73
C PHE A 190 1.69 7.96 -3.80
N ALA A 191 1.64 9.03 -4.59
CA ALA A 191 2.61 9.31 -5.63
C ALA A 191 4.05 9.39 -5.08
N ARG A 192 4.25 10.06 -3.94
CA ARG A 192 5.57 10.15 -3.28
C ARG A 192 6.10 8.79 -2.83
N LEU A 193 5.24 7.91 -2.33
CA LEU A 193 5.61 6.55 -1.95
C LEU A 193 6.04 5.72 -3.17
N VAL A 194 5.27 5.81 -4.25
CA VAL A 194 5.58 5.10 -5.51
C VAL A 194 6.87 5.64 -6.13
N GLU A 195 7.07 6.96 -6.15
CA GLU A 195 8.30 7.60 -6.62
C GLU A 195 9.53 7.13 -5.82
N GLY A 196 9.44 7.09 -4.48
CA GLY A 196 10.53 6.56 -3.65
C GLY A 196 10.84 5.07 -3.92
N PHE A 197 9.83 4.28 -4.28
CA PHE A 197 10.04 2.89 -4.71
C PHE A 197 10.71 2.82 -6.09
N GLU A 198 10.27 3.62 -7.05
CA GLU A 198 10.87 3.70 -8.39
C GLU A 198 12.34 4.15 -8.34
N GLU A 199 12.65 5.16 -7.53
CA GLU A 199 14.03 5.62 -7.29
C GLU A 199 14.91 4.52 -6.71
N LEU A 200 14.39 3.73 -5.76
CA LEU A 200 15.08 2.56 -5.25
C LEU A 200 15.32 1.51 -6.35
N MET A 201 14.32 1.22 -7.19
CA MET A 201 14.44 0.24 -8.26
C MET A 201 15.44 0.68 -9.34
N ALA A 202 15.52 1.97 -9.62
CA ALA A 202 16.47 2.53 -10.59
C ALA A 202 17.94 2.25 -10.23
N MET A 203 18.22 1.99 -8.94
CA MET A 203 19.57 1.63 -8.48
C MET A 203 19.92 0.15 -8.65
N GLN A 204 18.99 -0.71 -9.08
CA GLN A 204 19.21 -2.16 -9.19
C GLN A 204 19.65 -2.80 -7.86
N PRO A 205 18.79 -2.75 -6.83
CA PRO A 205 19.12 -3.13 -5.45
C PRO A 205 19.69 -4.56 -5.30
N GLN A 206 19.42 -5.47 -6.23
CA GLN A 206 19.92 -6.85 -6.19
C GLN A 206 21.45 -6.97 -6.05
N GLU A 207 22.20 -5.94 -6.43
CA GLU A 207 23.65 -5.92 -6.31
C GLU A 207 24.14 -5.61 -4.88
N PHE A 208 23.29 -5.03 -4.04
CA PHE A 208 23.69 -4.45 -2.75
C PHE A 208 23.22 -5.22 -1.52
N TYR A 209 22.26 -6.14 -1.69
CA TYR A 209 21.65 -6.82 -0.55
C TYR A 209 22.10 -8.30 -0.47
N PRO A 210 22.52 -8.77 0.73
CA PRO A 210 22.90 -10.15 0.93
C PRO A 210 21.73 -11.11 0.73
N ASN A 211 22.03 -12.39 0.52
CA ASN A 211 21.00 -13.43 0.51
C ASN A 211 20.36 -13.55 1.90
N ALA A 212 19.06 -13.90 1.95
CA ALA A 212 18.29 -14.09 3.18
C ALA A 212 19.00 -14.97 4.24
N ASP A 213 19.82 -15.93 3.80
CA ASP A 213 20.53 -16.88 4.67
C ASP A 213 21.73 -16.29 5.41
N ASP A 214 22.22 -15.11 5.02
CA ASP A 214 23.42 -14.48 5.60
C ASP A 214 23.09 -13.51 6.76
N GLY A 215 21.80 -13.34 7.08
CA GLY A 215 21.33 -12.42 8.10
C GLY A 215 21.61 -12.86 9.55
N PRO A 216 21.89 -11.92 10.48
CA PRO A 216 21.97 -12.24 11.90
C PRO A 216 20.62 -12.71 12.45
N ALA A 217 20.61 -13.86 13.12
CA ALA A 217 19.38 -14.55 13.57
C ALA A 217 18.46 -13.73 14.51
N ASP A 218 19.00 -12.72 15.20
CA ASP A 218 18.28 -11.93 16.21
C ASP A 218 17.92 -10.50 15.73
N ALA A 219 18.22 -10.12 14.48
CA ALA A 219 17.88 -8.81 13.94
C ALA A 219 16.50 -8.79 13.28
N THR A 220 15.79 -7.67 13.40
CA THR A 220 14.61 -7.43 12.56
C THR A 220 15.06 -7.30 11.11
N THR A 221 14.27 -7.88 10.21
CA THR A 221 14.54 -7.87 8.78
C THR A 221 13.37 -7.17 8.10
N THR A 222 13.69 -6.26 7.18
CA THR A 222 12.68 -5.68 6.29
C THR A 222 12.82 -6.36 4.93
N VAL A 223 11.73 -6.96 4.48
CA VAL A 223 11.63 -7.66 3.20
C VAL A 223 10.76 -6.84 2.28
N LEU A 224 11.32 -6.35 1.18
CA LEU A 224 10.58 -5.69 0.10
C LEU A 224 10.40 -6.68 -1.05
N THR A 225 9.15 -6.99 -1.37
CA THR A 225 8.76 -7.90 -2.45
C THR A 225 8.05 -7.10 -3.55
N TYR A 226 8.37 -7.37 -4.81
CA TYR A 226 7.73 -6.72 -5.96
C TYR A 226 7.79 -7.61 -7.20
N PHE A 227 7.11 -7.23 -8.28
CA PHE A 227 7.17 -7.94 -9.56
C PHE A 227 7.97 -7.12 -10.58
N ASP A 228 8.93 -7.75 -11.26
CA ASP A 228 9.67 -7.09 -12.34
C ASP A 228 8.82 -6.98 -13.63
N ASP A 229 9.35 -6.29 -14.65
CA ASP A 229 8.66 -6.09 -15.95
C ASP A 229 8.26 -7.40 -16.66
N LYS A 230 8.81 -8.55 -16.23
CA LYS A 230 8.49 -9.88 -16.76
C LYS A 230 7.45 -10.61 -15.91
N GLY A 231 6.89 -9.95 -14.89
CA GLY A 231 5.98 -10.51 -13.91
C GLY A 231 6.67 -11.49 -12.96
N LYS A 232 8.00 -11.48 -12.86
CA LYS A 232 8.72 -12.36 -11.92
C LYS A 232 8.82 -11.68 -10.57
N GLU A 233 8.42 -12.40 -9.53
CA GLU A 233 8.59 -11.96 -8.14
C GLU A 233 10.08 -11.79 -7.80
N ARG A 234 10.40 -10.64 -7.21
CA ARG A 234 11.71 -10.25 -6.73
C ARG A 234 11.60 -9.89 -5.25
N GLU A 235 12.66 -10.18 -4.51
CA GLU A 235 12.76 -9.90 -3.09
C GLU A 235 14.06 -9.15 -2.81
N ILE A 236 13.97 -8.16 -1.92
CA ILE A 236 15.09 -7.40 -1.37
C ILE A 236 15.00 -7.51 0.15
N THR A 237 16.05 -8.08 0.74
CA THR A 237 16.11 -8.34 2.18
C THR A 237 17.11 -7.40 2.84
N VAL A 238 16.69 -6.67 3.87
CA VAL A 238 17.47 -5.62 4.51
C VAL A 238 17.53 -5.83 6.03
N TRP A 239 18.74 -5.91 6.58
CA TRP A 239 18.99 -6.03 8.02
C TRP A 239 19.66 -4.78 8.61
N TYR A 240 20.68 -4.26 7.93
CA TYR A 240 21.47 -3.11 8.35
C TYR A 240 22.20 -2.49 7.15
N GLY A 241 22.61 -1.24 7.27
CA GLY A 241 23.47 -0.58 6.27
C GLY A 241 22.74 -0.28 4.96
N GLU A 242 21.44 -0.03 5.04
CA GLU A 242 20.60 0.24 3.90
C GLU A 242 21.06 1.49 3.11
N PRO A 243 20.98 1.46 1.76
CA PRO A 243 21.19 2.63 0.93
C PRO A 243 20.17 3.71 1.27
N ILE A 244 20.55 4.97 1.04
CA ILE A 244 19.76 6.14 1.45
C ILE A 244 18.34 6.12 0.87
N GLN A 245 18.17 5.66 -0.37
CA GLN A 245 16.88 5.57 -1.06
C GLN A 245 15.93 4.56 -0.39
N PHE A 246 16.46 3.43 0.09
CA PHE A 246 15.65 2.46 0.84
C PHE A 246 15.19 3.06 2.17
N LYS A 247 16.10 3.78 2.85
CA LYS A 247 15.79 4.48 4.08
C LYS A 247 14.71 5.55 3.87
N ASP A 248 14.82 6.33 2.80
CA ASP A 248 13.86 7.38 2.44
C ASP A 248 12.48 6.76 2.15
N LEU A 249 12.42 5.66 1.37
CA LEU A 249 11.18 4.89 1.16
C LEU A 249 10.57 4.42 2.48
N MET A 250 11.38 3.86 3.38
CA MET A 250 10.90 3.39 4.69
C MET A 250 10.42 4.52 5.60
N GLU A 251 10.97 5.73 5.47
CA GLU A 251 10.49 6.92 6.18
C GLU A 251 9.10 7.32 5.68
N GLU A 252 8.87 7.32 4.36
CA GLU A 252 7.53 7.57 3.79
C GLU A 252 6.49 6.54 4.25
N VAL A 253 6.88 5.25 4.27
CA VAL A 253 6.04 4.17 4.80
C VAL A 253 5.68 4.43 6.26
N GLN A 254 6.66 4.83 7.08
CA GLN A 254 6.42 5.12 8.49
C GLN A 254 5.48 6.31 8.69
N ILE A 255 5.65 7.38 7.90
CA ILE A 255 4.74 8.53 7.89
C ILE A 255 3.30 8.09 7.57
N MET A 256 3.12 7.19 6.59
CA MET A 256 1.78 6.68 6.27
C MET A 256 1.17 5.85 7.42
N LEU A 257 1.96 4.99 8.05
CA LEU A 257 1.49 4.19 9.18
C LEU A 257 1.05 5.05 10.37
N ASP A 258 1.72 6.19 10.60
CA ASP A 258 1.45 7.07 11.72
C ASP A 258 0.36 8.13 11.46
N GLU A 259 0.23 8.63 10.22
CA GLU A 259 -0.66 9.76 9.90
C GLU A 259 -1.97 9.37 9.22
N GLU A 260 -2.03 8.25 8.50
CA GLU A 260 -3.21 7.91 7.70
C GLU A 260 -4.38 7.37 8.53
N ARG A 261 -5.57 7.51 7.95
CA ARG A 261 -6.80 6.97 8.53
C ARG A 261 -7.01 5.54 8.06
N TRP A 262 -6.72 4.60 8.93
CA TRP A 262 -6.87 3.17 8.68
C TRP A 262 -8.29 2.68 9.02
N GLU A 263 -8.91 1.96 8.10
CA GLU A 263 -10.22 1.33 8.23
C GLU A 263 -10.05 -0.20 8.35
N LYS A 264 -10.87 -0.85 9.18
CA LYS A 264 -10.79 -2.29 9.46
C LYS A 264 -11.84 -3.08 8.68
#